data_AF-A0AAE3W408-F1
#
_entry.id   AF-A0AAE3W408-F1
#
_cell.length_a   1.000
_cell.length_b   1.000
_cell.length_c   1.000
_cell.angle_alpha   90.00
_cell.angle_beta   90.00
_cell.angle_gamma   90.00
#
_symmetry.space_group_name_H-M   'P 1'
#
loop_
_entity.id
_entity.type
_entity.pdbx_description
1 polymer ?
#
loop_
_entity_poly.entity_id
_entity_poly.type
_entity_poly.pdbx_seq_one_letter_code
_entity_poly.pdbx_strand_id
1 'polypeptide(L)'
;MWPAQRRAAKVRPADVEPFERIVGLVGLGGFGEATVGELPPGAQQRAALAAGMAASPGLLLVDEPTSRLDRSARDEVLDALETVNRERGPRS
;
A
#
# COMPACT_ATOMS: atom_id res chain seq x y z
N MET A 1 6.65 -24.23 15.72
CA MET A 1 7.21 -24.45 14.37
C MET A 1 6.29 -23.72 13.39
N TRP A 2 6.70 -22.57 12.87
CA TRP A 2 5.85 -21.70 12.03
C TRP A 2 5.96 -22.12 10.55
N PRO A 3 4.89 -22.56 9.86
CA PRO A 3 4.97 -23.07 8.49
C PRO A 3 4.49 -22.06 7.43
N ALA A 4 4.91 -20.79 7.50
CA ALA A 4 4.47 -19.77 6.51
C ALA A 4 5.59 -19.17 5.65
N GLN A 5 6.69 -19.88 5.43
CA GLN A 5 7.58 -19.59 4.29
C GLN A 5 7.04 -20.25 3.02
N ARG A 6 5.79 -19.95 2.65
CA ARG A 6 5.45 -19.98 1.24
C ARG A 6 6.25 -18.83 0.64
N ARG A 7 7.31 -19.16 -0.11
CA ARG A 7 8.02 -18.19 -0.97
C ARG A 7 6.96 -17.28 -1.59
N ALA A 8 7.05 -15.97 -1.34
CA ALA A 8 6.26 -15.00 -2.09
C ALA A 8 6.33 -15.45 -3.56
N ALA A 9 5.18 -15.80 -4.14
CA ALA A 9 5.13 -16.34 -5.49
C ALA A 9 5.93 -15.39 -6.38
N LYS A 10 6.81 -15.94 -7.23
CA LYS A 10 7.71 -15.15 -8.07
C LYS A 10 6.85 -14.21 -8.93
N VAL A 11 6.78 -12.94 -8.55
CA VAL A 11 5.92 -11.93 -9.20
C VAL A 11 6.44 -11.74 -10.62
N ARG A 12 5.60 -12.01 -11.62
CA ARG A 12 5.94 -11.72 -13.01
C ARG A 12 5.49 -10.30 -13.34
N PRO A 13 6.11 -9.63 -14.31
CA PRO A 13 5.68 -8.28 -14.74
C PRO A 13 4.18 -8.20 -15.11
N ALA A 14 3.62 -9.28 -15.67
CA ALA A 14 2.20 -9.36 -16.00
C ALA A 14 1.27 -9.48 -14.77
N ASP A 15 1.82 -9.78 -13.59
CA ASP A 15 1.08 -9.86 -12.33
C ASP A 15 1.11 -8.51 -11.58
N VAL A 16 1.80 -7.49 -12.12
CA VAL A 16 1.89 -6.14 -11.55
C VAL A 16 0.74 -5.29 -12.07
N GLU A 17 -0.01 -4.67 -11.16
CA GLU A 17 -1.10 -3.79 -11.57
C GLU A 17 -0.61 -2.46 -12.18
N PRO A 18 -1.43 -1.82 -13.04
CA PRO A 18 -1.10 -0.52 -13.61
C PRO A 18 -0.79 0.51 -12.52
N PHE A 19 0.27 1.29 -12.74
CA PHE A 19 0.76 2.28 -11.78
C PHE A 19 -0.36 3.24 -11.35
N GLU A 20 -1.10 3.78 -12.32
CA GLU A 20 -2.19 4.75 -12.13
C GLU A 20 -3.29 4.19 -11.23
N ARG A 21 -3.59 2.89 -11.37
CA ARG A 21 -4.59 2.21 -10.55
C ARG A 21 -4.12 2.13 -9.10
N ILE A 22 -2.87 1.75 -8.88
CA ILE A 22 -2.29 1.59 -7.54
C ILE A 22 -2.18 2.94 -6.84
N VAL A 23 -1.60 3.96 -7.49
CA VAL A 23 -1.46 5.27 -6.87
C VAL A 23 -2.80 5.94 -6.63
N GLY A 24 -3.78 5.73 -7.51
CA GLY A 24 -5.15 6.19 -7.29
C GLY A 24 -5.79 5.54 -6.07
N LEU A 25 -5.58 4.24 -5.86
CA LEU A 25 -6.14 3.49 -4.73
C LEU A 25 -5.63 3.99 -3.38
N VAL A 26 -4.39 4.49 -3.32
CA VAL A 26 -3.79 5.07 -2.11
C VAL A 26 -3.84 6.59 -2.06
N GLY A 27 -4.63 7.26 -2.91
CA GLY A 27 -4.78 8.71 -2.89
C GLY A 27 -3.53 9.49 -3.32
N LEU A 28 -2.63 8.89 -4.10
CA LEU A 28 -1.38 9.49 -4.58
C LEU A 28 -1.37 9.86 -6.06
N GLY A 29 -2.54 9.92 -6.73
CA GLY A 29 -2.63 10.20 -8.17
C GLY A 29 -1.91 11.47 -8.65
N GLY A 30 -1.71 12.47 -7.78
CA GLY A 30 -0.98 13.71 -8.10
C GLY A 30 0.53 13.67 -7.84
N PHE A 31 1.09 12.57 -7.35
CA PHE A 31 2.48 12.47 -6.88
C PHE A 31 3.38 11.59 -7.76
N GLY A 32 2.97 11.29 -9.00
CA GLY A 32 3.64 10.30 -9.86
C GLY A 32 5.13 10.56 -10.15
N GLU A 33 5.55 11.82 -10.13
CA GLU A 33 6.93 12.25 -10.44
C GLU A 33 7.75 12.64 -9.20
N ALA A 34 7.13 12.65 -8.00
CA ALA A 34 7.82 13.06 -6.78
C ALA A 34 8.72 11.92 -6.24
N THR A 35 9.91 12.25 -5.75
CA THR A 35 10.73 11.24 -5.07
C THR A 35 10.17 10.97 -3.67
N VAL A 36 10.29 9.72 -3.19
CA VAL A 36 9.71 9.32 -1.89
C VAL A 36 10.22 10.20 -0.73
N GLY A 37 11.48 10.64 -0.77
CA GLY A 37 12.05 11.51 0.28
C GLY A 37 11.45 12.91 0.34
N GLU A 38 10.80 13.37 -0.73
CA GLU A 38 10.17 14.69 -0.82
C GLU A 38 8.69 14.66 -0.43
N LEU A 39 8.11 13.46 -0.28
CA LEU A 39 6.72 13.31 0.10
C LEU A 39 6.50 13.63 1.59
N PRO A 40 5.34 14.20 1.97
CA PRO A 40 4.94 14.27 3.38
C PRO A 40 4.93 12.88 4.03
N PRO A 41 5.18 12.75 5.35
CA PRO A 41 5.26 11.46 6.04
C PRO A 41 4.07 10.52 5.78
N GLY A 42 2.84 11.03 5.77
CA GLY A 42 1.64 10.23 5.43
C GLY A 42 1.65 9.74 3.97
N ALA A 43 2.09 10.59 3.03
CA ALA A 43 2.23 10.20 1.63
C ALA A 43 3.35 9.16 1.42
N GLN A 44 4.44 9.22 2.18
CA GLN A 44 5.47 8.16 2.18
C GLN A 44 4.90 6.80 2.60
N GLN A 45 4.08 6.77 3.66
CA GLN A 45 3.43 5.53 4.10
C GLN A 45 2.45 5.00 3.05
N ARG A 46 1.67 5.88 2.41
CA ARG A 46 0.80 5.48 1.28
C ARG A 46 1.58 4.99 0.07
N ALA A 47 2.77 5.54 -0.20
CA ALA A 47 3.65 5.05 -1.26
C ALA A 47 4.20 3.64 -0.92
N ALA A 48 4.55 3.40 0.34
CA ALA A 48 4.94 2.06 0.82
C ALA A 48 3.78 1.07 0.70
N LEU A 49 2.54 1.49 1.02
CA LEU A 49 1.33 0.71 0.81
C LEU A 49 1.12 0.36 -0.66
N ALA A 50 1.25 1.33 -1.56
CA ALA A 50 1.19 1.13 -3.01
C ALA A 50 2.23 0.09 -3.48
N ALA A 51 3.47 0.21 -3.02
CA ALA A 51 4.54 -0.74 -3.36
C ALA A 51 4.21 -2.16 -2.87
N GLY A 52 3.67 -2.30 -1.65
CA GLY A 52 3.24 -3.59 -1.12
C GLY A 52 2.08 -4.21 -1.89
N MET A 53 1.22 -3.40 -2.50
CA MET A 53 0.09 -3.85 -3.31
C MET A 53 0.41 -4.12 -4.78
N ALA A 54 1.56 -3.68 -5.28
CA ALA A 54 1.85 -3.67 -6.71
C ALA A 54 1.72 -5.06 -7.35
N ALA A 55 2.07 -6.11 -6.61
CA ALA A 55 2.00 -7.51 -7.03
C ALA A 55 0.64 -8.19 -6.73
N SER A 56 -0.40 -7.41 -6.40
CA SER A 56 -1.73 -7.89 -6.02
C SER A 56 -1.71 -9.07 -5.04
N PRO A 57 -1.12 -8.88 -3.84
CA PRO A 57 -1.00 -9.94 -2.86
C PRO A 57 -2.38 -10.38 -2.35
N GLY A 58 -2.54 -11.68 -2.07
CA GLY A 58 -3.77 -12.20 -1.45
C GLY A 58 -3.91 -11.85 0.04
N LEU A 59 -2.83 -11.39 0.68
CA LEU A 59 -2.82 -10.90 2.06
C LEU A 59 -1.73 -9.83 2.18
N LEU A 60 -2.08 -8.67 2.73
CA LEU A 60 -1.15 -7.60 3.04
C LEU A 60 -1.12 -7.40 4.56
N LEU A 61 0.04 -7.60 5.16
CA LEU A 61 0.28 -7.30 6.57
C LEU A 61 1.00 -5.97 6.67
N VAL A 62 0.48 -5.07 7.50
CA VAL A 62 1.04 -3.74 7.71
C VAL A 62 1.32 -3.58 9.20
N ASP A 63 2.60 -3.42 9.54
CA ASP A 63 3.04 -3.24 10.92
C ASP A 63 3.20 -1.75 11.21
N GLU A 64 2.56 -1.26 12.26
CA GLU A 64 2.64 0.13 12.72
C GLU A 64 2.48 1.21 11.61
N PRO A 65 1.43 1.14 10.76
CA PRO A 65 1.28 1.98 9.56
C PRO A 65 1.25 3.49 9.82
N THR A 66 0.84 3.88 11.03
CA THR A 66 0.63 5.27 11.41
C THR A 66 1.63 5.74 12.45
N SER A 67 2.68 4.95 12.71
CA SER A 67 3.71 5.34 13.67
C SER A 67 4.41 6.62 13.21
N ARG A 68 4.68 7.52 14.18
CA ARG A 68 5.37 8.81 13.95
C ARG A 68 4.62 9.79 13.03
N LEU A 69 3.34 9.55 12.73
CA LEU A 69 2.50 10.50 12.01
C LEU A 69 1.76 11.42 12.98
N ASP A 70 1.54 12.67 12.56
CA ASP A 70 0.56 13.53 13.21
C ASP A 70 -0.88 13.02 12.93
N ARG A 71 -1.87 13.68 13.54
CA ARG A 71 -3.28 13.27 13.43
C ARG A 71 -3.78 13.30 11.98
N SER A 72 -3.49 14.36 11.23
CA SER A 72 -3.99 14.52 9.86
C SER A 72 -3.40 13.44 8.94
N ALA A 73 -2.08 13.25 9.02
CA ALA A 73 -1.38 12.25 8.21
C ALA A 73 -1.78 10.82 8.60
N ARG A 74 -2.08 10.57 9.88
CA ARG A 74 -2.60 9.28 10.35
C ARG A 74 -3.95 8.97 9.74
N ASP A 75 -4.89 9.91 9.80
CA ASP A 75 -6.25 9.71 9.28
C ASP A 75 -6.20 9.42 7.76
N GLU A 76 -5.38 10.17 7.04
CA GLU A 76 -5.07 9.96 5.63
C GLU A 76 -4.56 8.56 5.27
N VAL A 77 -3.72 7.96 6.12
CA VAL A 77 -3.19 6.59 5.92
C VAL A 77 -4.24 5.54 6.27
N LEU A 78 -5.02 5.75 7.33
CA LEU A 78 -6.09 4.85 7.72
C LEU A 78 -7.19 4.78 6.65
N ASP A 79 -7.57 5.92 6.07
CA ASP A 79 -8.54 5.99 4.99
C ASP A 79 -8.07 5.23 3.73
N ALA A 80 -6.77 5.30 3.43
CA ALA A 80 -6.17 4.54 2.35
C ALA A 80 -6.21 3.03 2.62
N LEU A 81 -5.85 2.61 3.85
CA LEU A 81 -5.93 1.20 4.26
C LEU A 81 -7.36 0.67 4.21
N GLU A 82 -8.35 1.44 4.66
CA GLU A 82 -9.76 1.08 4.59
C GLU A 82 -10.23 0.94 3.14
N THR A 83 -9.85 1.90 2.29
CA THR A 83 -10.16 1.85 0.86
C THR A 83 -9.58 0.61 0.20
N VAL A 84 -8.31 0.31 0.46
CA VAL A 84 -7.64 -0.90 -0.03
C VAL A 84 -8.34 -2.16 0.46
N ASN A 85 -8.65 -2.24 1.76
CA ASN A 85 -9.30 -3.41 2.35
C ASN A 85 -10.73 -3.61 1.82
N ARG A 86 -11.46 -2.53 1.56
CA ARG A 86 -12.80 -2.63 0.94
C ARG A 86 -12.72 -3.13 -0.51
N GLU A 87 -11.73 -2.67 -1.26
CA GLU A 87 -11.57 -3.01 -2.68
C GLU A 87 -10.98 -4.41 -2.88
N ARG A 88 -10.12 -4.88 -1.97
CA ARG A 88 -9.31 -6.11 -2.14
C ARG A 88 -9.28 -7.05 -0.95
N GLY A 89 -9.94 -6.69 0.14
CA GLY A 89 -10.01 -7.53 1.31
C GLY A 89 -10.75 -8.84 1.03
N PRO A 90 -10.57 -9.83 1.91
CA PRO A 90 -11.27 -11.10 1.79
C PRO A 90 -12.79 -10.84 1.79
N ARG A 91 -13.47 -11.33 0.75
CA ARG A 91 -14.95 -11.34 0.72
C ARG A 91 -15.42 -12.46 1.64
N SER A 92 -15.92 -12.10 2.82
CA SER A 92 -16.68 -13.01 3.71
C SER A 92 -18.13 -13.07 3.29
#